data_AF-A0A376P7G0-F1
#
_entry.id   AF-A0A376P7G0-F1
#
_cell.length_a   1.000
_cell.length_b   1.000
_cell.length_c   1.000
_cell.angle_alpha   90.00
_cell.angle_beta   90.00
_cell.angle_gamma   90.00
#
_symmetry.space_group_name_H-M   'P 1'
#
loop_
_entity.id
_entity.type
_entity.pdbx_description
1 polymer ?
#
loop_
_entity_poly.entity_id
_entity_poly.type
_entity_poly.pdbx_seq_one_letter_code
_entity_poly.pdbx_strand_id
1 'polypeptide(L)'
;MFTKTAQLWHNATPHPHWCGLTLLAIDGVFWRTPDTPENDAAFPRQTHAGNPALYPQVKMVCQMELTSHLLTAAAFGTMKNSENELAEQLIEQTAITL
;
A
#
# COMPACT_ATOMS: atom_id res chain seq x y z
N MET A 1 -12.70 -1.45 6.72
CA MET A 1 -12.16 -1.65 8.09
C MET A 1 -10.83 -0.93 8.26
N PHE A 2 -9.81 -1.27 7.45
CA PHE A 2 -8.48 -0.64 7.45
C PHE A 2 -8.50 0.90 7.53
N THR A 3 -9.14 1.58 6.58
CA THR A 3 -9.13 3.06 6.52
C THR A 3 -9.63 3.69 7.83
N LYS A 4 -10.68 3.12 8.43
CA LYS A 4 -11.28 3.65 9.66
C LYS A 4 -10.38 3.41 10.86
N THR A 5 -9.75 2.24 10.97
CA THR A 5 -8.82 1.93 12.08
C THR A 5 -7.51 2.71 11.94
N ALA A 6 -6.98 2.83 10.73
CA ALA A 6 -5.78 3.63 10.43
C ALA A 6 -6.00 5.09 10.83
N GLN A 7 -7.12 5.70 10.43
CA GLN A 7 -7.45 7.08 10.79
C GLN A 7 -7.62 7.25 12.30
N LEU A 8 -8.35 6.35 12.97
CA LEU A 8 -8.56 6.44 14.42
C LEU A 8 -7.25 6.33 15.20
N TRP A 9 -6.38 5.39 14.85
CA TRP A 9 -5.09 5.21 15.53
C TRP A 9 -4.10 6.31 15.21
N HIS A 10 -4.05 6.76 13.96
CA HIS A 10 -3.21 7.88 13.56
C HIS A 10 -3.60 9.15 14.32
N ASN A 11 -4.89 9.46 14.44
CA ASN A 11 -5.36 10.64 15.19
C ASN A 11 -5.15 10.55 16.71
N ALA A 12 -5.14 9.34 17.27
CA ALA A 12 -4.95 9.11 18.70
C ALA A 12 -3.46 9.04 19.11
N THR A 13 -2.54 9.03 18.15
CA THR A 13 -1.11 8.86 18.41
C THR A 13 -0.39 10.19 18.17
N PRO A 14 0.41 10.69 19.12
CA PRO A 14 1.27 11.84 18.88
C PRO A 14 2.35 11.49 17.84
N HIS A 15 2.54 12.37 16.85
CA HIS A 15 3.60 12.23 15.83
C HIS A 15 4.65 13.32 16.04
N PRO A 16 5.81 13.03 16.66
CA PRO A 16 6.89 13.99 16.78
C PRO A 16 7.32 14.49 15.40
N HIS A 17 7.33 15.81 15.19
CA HIS A 17 7.84 16.37 13.95
C HIS A 17 9.37 16.32 13.92
N TRP A 18 9.93 16.04 12.74
CA TRP A 18 11.35 16.17 12.48
C TRP A 18 11.60 17.47 11.71
N CYS A 19 12.29 18.43 12.33
CA CYS A 19 12.50 19.77 11.75
C CYS A 19 11.19 20.46 11.30
N GLY A 20 10.08 20.24 12.01
CA GLY A 20 8.77 20.79 11.67
C GLY A 20 8.01 20.02 10.58
N LEU A 21 8.57 18.93 10.05
CA LEU A 21 7.95 18.09 9.03
C LEU A 21 7.41 16.78 9.62
N THR A 22 6.33 16.28 9.04
CA THR A 22 5.88 14.90 9.24
C THR A 22 6.66 14.00 8.29
N LEU A 23 7.22 12.91 8.82
CA LEU A 23 8.01 11.97 8.04
C LEU A 23 7.15 10.78 7.62
N LEU A 24 7.00 10.62 6.30
CA LEU A 24 6.26 9.52 5.70
C LEU A 24 7.19 8.67 4.83
N ALA A 25 6.99 7.36 4.87
CA ALA A 25 7.59 6.42 3.94
C ALA A 25 6.51 5.75 3.10
N ILE A 26 6.86 5.48 1.84
CA ILE A 26 6.05 4.70 0.92
C ILE A 26 6.86 3.48 0.52
N ASP A 27 6.25 2.30 0.57
CA ASP A 27 6.88 1.06 0.14
C ASP A 27 5.88 0.08 -0.50
N GLY A 28 6.37 -0.67 -1.47
CA GLY A 28 5.61 -1.66 -2.23
C GLY A 28 5.80 -3.08 -1.70
N VAL A 29 4.70 -3.80 -1.49
CA VAL A 29 4.70 -5.21 -1.08
C VAL A 29 3.86 -6.07 -2.02
N PHE A 30 4.27 -7.32 -2.16
CA PHE A 30 3.57 -8.31 -2.98
C PHE A 30 3.01 -9.43 -2.11
N TRP A 31 1.73 -9.74 -2.31
CA TRP A 31 1.06 -10.82 -1.60
C TRP A 31 0.62 -11.89 -2.60
N ARG A 32 0.76 -13.15 -2.18
CA ARG A 32 0.12 -14.27 -2.86
C ARG A 32 -1.32 -14.36 -2.39
N THR A 33 -2.22 -14.59 -3.34
CA THR A 33 -3.63 -14.86 -3.06
C THR A 33 -3.91 -16.36 -3.18
N PRO A 34 -4.98 -16.88 -2.57
CA PRO A 34 -5.43 -18.25 -2.82
C PRO A 34 -5.66 -18.51 -4.32
N ASP A 35 -5.24 -19.68 -4.80
CA ASP A 35 -5.44 -20.09 -6.19
C ASP A 35 -6.92 -20.42 -6.43
N THR A 36 -7.66 -19.42 -6.92
CA THR A 36 -9.08 -19.54 -7.26
C THR A 36 -9.34 -18.84 -8.59
N PRO A 37 -10.35 -19.28 -9.38
CA PRO A 37 -10.68 -18.64 -10.64
C PRO A 37 -11.00 -17.14 -10.50
N GLU A 38 -11.61 -16.73 -9.40
CA GLU A 38 -11.94 -15.33 -9.11
C GLU A 38 -10.67 -14.48 -8.91
N ASN A 39 -9.72 -14.95 -8.09
CA ASN A 39 -8.46 -14.26 -7.87
C ASN A 39 -7.58 -14.24 -9.12
N ASP A 40 -7.58 -15.32 -9.93
CA ASP A 40 -6.84 -15.34 -11.20
C ASP A 40 -7.40 -14.33 -12.21
N ALA A 41 -8.72 -14.11 -12.21
CA ALA A 41 -9.36 -13.08 -13.04
C ALA A 41 -9.04 -11.66 -12.55
N ALA A 42 -9.04 -11.43 -11.23
CA ALA A 42 -8.81 -10.12 -10.63
C ALA A 42 -7.32 -9.73 -10.58
N PHE A 43 -6.43 -10.69 -10.34
CA PHE A 43 -5.00 -10.49 -10.09
C PHE A 43 -4.14 -11.39 -10.99
N PRO A 44 -3.87 -10.97 -12.24
CA PRO A 44 -3.16 -11.81 -13.20
C PRO A 44 -1.80 -12.29 -12.69
N ARG A 45 -1.52 -13.57 -12.91
CA ARG A 45 -0.21 -14.17 -12.61
C ARG A 45 0.89 -13.45 -13.40
N GLN A 46 2.02 -13.24 -12.73
CA GLN A 46 3.23 -12.79 -13.39
C GLN A 46 3.84 -13.90 -14.22
N THR A 47 4.42 -13.55 -15.36
CA THR A 47 5.10 -14.50 -16.24
C THR A 47 6.58 -14.20 -16.25
N HIS A 48 7.41 -15.22 -16.02
CA HIS A 48 8.85 -15.12 -16.16
C HIS A 48 9.34 -16.21 -17.13
N ALA A 49 10.07 -15.81 -18.18
CA ALA A 49 10.54 -16.71 -19.23
C ALA A 49 9.43 -17.61 -19.82
N GLY A 50 8.21 -17.06 -19.98
CA GLY A 50 7.05 -17.79 -20.51
C GLY A 50 6.29 -18.64 -19.48
N ASN A 51 6.81 -18.79 -18.25
CA ASN A 51 6.14 -19.56 -17.20
C ASN A 51 5.34 -18.63 -16.26
N PRO A 52 4.03 -18.86 -16.08
CA PRO A 52 3.25 -18.11 -15.11
C PRO A 52 3.63 -18.50 -13.67
N ALA A 53 3.48 -17.56 -12.75
CA ALA A 53 3.65 -17.79 -11.32
C ALA A 53 2.63 -18.83 -10.81
N LEU A 54 3.02 -19.57 -9.77
CA LEU A 54 2.17 -20.61 -9.18
C LEU A 54 0.87 -20.07 -8.54
N TYR A 55 0.87 -18.80 -8.13
CA TYR A 55 -0.28 -18.16 -7.49
C TYR A 55 -0.55 -16.79 -8.11
N PRO A 56 -1.83 -16.35 -8.16
CA PRO A 56 -2.16 -14.96 -8.45
C PRO A 56 -1.59 -14.03 -7.37
N GLN A 57 -1.14 -12.86 -7.79
CA GLN A 57 -0.38 -11.93 -6.96
C GLN A 57 -1.01 -10.53 -6.95
N VAL A 58 -1.24 -10.00 -5.76
CA VAL A 58 -1.70 -8.63 -5.55
C VAL A 58 -0.53 -7.76 -5.11
N LYS A 59 -0.41 -6.59 -5.74
CA LYS A 59 0.52 -5.54 -5.32
C LYS A 59 -0.19 -4.59 -4.37
N MET A 60 0.46 -4.22 -3.28
CA MET A 60 -0.03 -3.19 -2.36
C MET A 60 1.09 -2.19 -2.13
N VAL A 61 0.79 -0.90 -2.22
CA VAL A 61 1.70 0.18 -1.82
C VAL A 61 1.14 0.78 -0.55
N CYS A 62 1.98 0.89 0.47
CA CYS A 62 1.61 1.39 1.79
C CYS A 62 2.28 2.71 2.08
N GLN A 63 1.56 3.62 2.74
CA GLN A 63 2.12 4.80 3.37
C GLN A 63 2.18 4.59 4.88
N MET A 64 3.35 4.88 5.45
CA MET A 64 3.64 4.75 6.87
C MET A 64 4.10 6.10 7.44
N GLU A 65 3.57 6.47 8.60
CA GLU A 65 4.17 7.51 9.42
C GLU A 65 5.35 6.93 10.22
N LEU A 66 6.54 7.51 10.05
CA LEU A 66 7.80 6.88 10.45
C LEU A 66 8.08 6.92 11.95
N THR A 67 7.46 7.82 12.72
CA THR A 67 7.72 7.94 14.17
C THR A 67 6.84 7.02 15.00
N SER A 68 5.62 6.77 14.56
CA SER A 68 4.63 5.88 15.16
C SER A 68 4.60 4.48 14.53
N HIS A 69 5.23 4.31 13.36
CA HIS A 69 5.20 3.10 12.54
C HIS A 69 3.78 2.68 12.10
N LEU A 70 2.83 3.61 12.08
CA LEU A 70 1.45 3.34 11.68
C LEU A 70 1.27 3.45 10.17
N LEU A 71 0.62 2.46 9.58
CA LEU A 71 0.11 2.56 8.21
C LEU A 71 -1.08 3.51 8.18
N THR A 72 -0.96 4.58 7.40
CA THR A 72 -2.00 5.62 7.28
C THR A 72 -2.85 5.45 6.03
N ALA A 73 -2.27 4.87 4.97
CA ALA A 73 -2.92 4.68 3.69
C ALA A 73 -2.34 3.45 2.96
N ALA A 74 -3.13 2.86 2.06
CA ALA A 74 -2.68 1.78 1.20
C ALA A 74 -3.48 1.77 -0.10
N ALA A 75 -2.80 1.47 -1.21
CA ALA A 75 -3.40 1.30 -2.54
C ALA A 75 -3.10 -0.12 -3.03
N PHE A 76 -4.08 -0.74 -3.67
CA PHE A 76 -3.96 -2.08 -4.22
C PHE A 76 -3.97 -2.02 -5.73
N GLY A 77 -3.18 -2.89 -6.33
CA GLY A 77 -3.12 -3.04 -7.77
C GLY A 77 -2.66 -4.43 -8.18
N THR A 78 -2.44 -4.57 -9.46
CA THR A 78 -1.83 -5.75 -10.04
C THR A 78 -0.34 -5.53 -10.22
N MET A 79 0.34 -6.60 -10.58
CA MET A 79 1.76 -6.55 -10.91
C MET A 79 2.08 -5.76 -12.20
N LYS A 80 1.06 -5.34 -12.96
CA LYS A 80 1.24 -4.42 -14.11
C LYS A 80 1.37 -2.96 -13.68
N ASN A 81 0.85 -2.60 -12.51
CA ASN A 81 0.88 -1.23 -12.01
C ASN A 81 2.26 -0.92 -11.43
N SER A 82 2.82 0.22 -11.84
CA SER A 82 4.08 0.69 -11.25
C SER A 82 3.88 1.07 -9.78
N GLU A 83 4.96 1.13 -9.00
CA GLU A 83 4.85 1.58 -7.61
C GLU A 83 4.42 3.04 -7.52
N ASN A 84 4.97 3.88 -8.41
CA ASN A 84 4.63 5.29 -8.50
C ASN A 84 3.14 5.52 -8.83
N GLU A 85 2.59 4.75 -9.77
CA GLU A 85 1.17 4.83 -10.14
C GLU A 85 0.24 4.52 -8.96
N LEU A 86 0.61 3.58 -8.09
CA LEU A 86 -0.14 3.28 -6.87
C LEU A 86 0.13 4.31 -5.77
N ALA A 87 1.35 4.84 -5.67
CA ALA A 87 1.70 5.89 -4.72
C ALA A 87 0.95 7.20 -5.00
N GLU A 88 0.73 7.55 -6.27
CA GLU A 88 -0.07 8.72 -6.67
C GLU A 88 -1.51 8.68 -6.10
N GLN A 89 -2.10 7.49 -5.98
CA GLN A 89 -3.44 7.32 -5.40
C GLN A 89 -3.48 7.63 -3.89
N LEU A 90 -2.33 7.67 -3.23
CA LEU A 90 -2.23 7.97 -1.80
C LEU A 90 -2.17 9.48 -1.51
N ILE A 91 -1.93 10.32 -2.53
CA ILE A 91 -1.72 11.76 -2.35
C ILE A 91 -2.89 12.44 -1.64
N GLU A 92 -4.13 12.10 -2.00
CA GLU A 92 -5.33 12.68 -1.35
C GLU A 92 -5.45 12.30 0.14
N GLN A 93 -4.80 11.22 0.55
CA GLN A 93 -4.81 10.69 1.92
C GLN A 93 -3.56 11.14 2.72
N THR A 94 -2.60 11.78 2.04
CA THR A 94 -1.46 12.41 2.67
C THR A 94 -1.91 13.70 3.32
N ALA A 95 -2.01 13.70 4.65
CA ALA A 95 -2.29 14.91 5.39
C ALA A 95 -1.14 15.92 5.19
N ILE A 96 -1.39 16.96 4.40
CA ILE A 96 -0.52 18.13 4.34
C ILE A 96 -1.01 19.05 5.46
N THR A 97 -0.31 19.08 6.59
CA THR A 97 -0.48 20.14 7.59
C THR A 97 0.08 21.42 6.96
N LEU A 98 -0.79 22.27 6.39
CA LEU A 98 -0.50 23.69 6.12
C LEU A 98 -1.10 24.54 7.25
#